data_AF-A0A662AKH1-F1
#
_entry.id   AF-A0A662AKH1-F1
#
_cell.length_a   1.000
_cell.length_b   1.000
_cell.length_c   1.000
_cell.angle_alpha   90.00
_cell.angle_beta   90.00
_cell.angle_gamma   90.00
#
_symmetry.space_group_name_H-M   'P 1'
#
loop_
_entity.id
_entity.type
_entity.pdbx_description
1 polymer ?
#
loop_
_entity_poly.entity_id
_entity_poly.type
_entity_poly.pdbx_seq_one_letter_code
_entity_poly.pdbx_strand_id
1 'polypeptide(L)'
;MTIKEILTETFVDYYKFYNKQFPVYKNPTSNEIRDLVKETKSKGLRWLVDIKTKDVYVFSDKIMHYIAWSKMNNINDPKVFNKVSIRGHADNRGKIKKGDGEDWNKRMPKGITEKEVLKIAKKGNITL
;
A
#
# COMPACT_ATOMS: atom_id res chain seq x y z
N MET A 1 -8.04 -31.79 5.99
CA MET A 1 -7.28 -30.53 5.98
C MET A 1 -6.04 -30.74 5.14
N THR A 2 -5.96 -30.14 3.96
CA THR A 2 -4.83 -30.31 3.03
C THR A 2 -3.89 -29.12 3.13
N ILE A 3 -2.59 -29.36 2.94
CA ILE A 3 -1.47 -28.40 2.86
C ILE A 3 -1.76 -27.14 1.99
N LYS A 4 -2.82 -27.13 1.17
CA LYS A 4 -3.25 -25.98 0.36
C LYS A 4 -3.73 -24.75 1.14
N GLU A 5 -3.99 -24.85 2.44
CA GLU A 5 -4.29 -23.69 3.31
C GLU A 5 -3.02 -23.15 4.02
N ILE A 6 -1.86 -23.76 3.76
CA ILE A 6 -0.58 -23.37 4.32
C ILE A 6 -0.06 -22.16 3.53
N LEU A 7 -0.12 -21.00 4.19
CA LEU A 7 0.72 -19.83 3.94
C LEU A 7 0.66 -19.29 2.50
N THR A 8 -0.40 -18.53 2.18
CA THR A 8 -0.18 -17.40 1.27
C THR A 8 0.70 -16.40 2.01
N GLU A 9 2.02 -16.58 1.95
CA GLU A 9 2.98 -15.55 2.32
C GLU A 9 2.72 -14.34 1.42
N THR A 10 1.91 -13.40 1.91
CA THR A 10 1.68 -12.07 1.33
C THR A 10 2.77 -11.06 1.75
N PHE A 11 3.89 -11.57 2.26
CA PHE A 11 5.10 -10.81 2.52
C PHE A 11 5.85 -10.61 1.21
N VAL A 12 5.84 -9.37 0.69
CA VAL A 12 6.56 -9.06 -0.55
C VAL A 12 8.03 -8.78 -0.28
N ASP A 13 8.34 -8.06 0.81
CA ASP A 13 9.72 -7.71 1.15
C ASP A 13 9.84 -7.04 2.54
N TYR A 14 11.07 -6.98 3.07
CA TYR A 14 11.48 -6.15 4.19
C TYR A 14 12.36 -4.99 3.70
N TYR A 15 11.86 -3.76 3.77
CA TYR A 15 12.66 -2.61 3.35
C TYR A 15 13.58 -2.11 4.45
N LYS A 16 14.90 -2.24 4.22
CA LYS A 16 15.91 -1.55 5.03
C LYS A 16 15.89 -0.04 4.71
N PHE A 17 15.55 0.77 5.70
CA PHE A 17 15.61 2.23 5.68
C PHE A 17 16.22 2.69 7.02
N TYR A 18 17.31 3.46 6.98
CA TYR A 18 18.10 3.85 8.17
C TYR A 18 18.39 2.67 9.13
N ASN A 19 18.92 1.57 8.60
CA ASN A 19 19.22 0.34 9.34
C ASN A 19 18.04 -0.39 9.98
N LYS A 20 16.79 0.00 9.71
CA LYS A 20 15.58 -0.71 10.14
C LYS A 20 14.88 -1.35 8.97
N GLN A 21 14.44 -2.59 9.15
CA GLN A 21 13.59 -3.28 8.17
C GLN A 21 12.13 -2.90 8.44
N PHE A 22 11.39 -2.62 7.38
CA PHE A 22 9.96 -2.32 7.44
C PHE A 22 9.24 -3.25 6.47
N PRO A 23 8.29 -4.07 6.95
CA PRO A 23 7.56 -4.99 6.10
C PRO A 23 6.60 -4.24 5.18
N VAL A 24 6.43 -4.77 3.97
CA VAL A 24 5.44 -4.30 3.00
C VAL A 24 4.57 -5.45 2.57
N TYR A 25 3.28 -5.28 2.84
CA TYR A 25 2.29 -6.31 2.59
C TYR A 25 1.55 -6.00 1.30
N LYS A 26 1.35 -7.03 0.49
CA LYS A 26 0.55 -6.98 -0.72
C LYS A 26 -0.83 -7.57 -0.45
N ASN A 27 -1.87 -6.86 -0.87
CA ASN A 27 -3.27 -7.19 -0.63
C ASN A 27 -3.52 -7.67 0.81
N PRO A 28 -3.08 -6.91 1.84
CA PRO A 28 -3.05 -7.41 3.19
C PRO A 28 -4.44 -7.69 3.74
N THR A 29 -4.51 -8.70 4.60
CA THR A 29 -5.58 -8.97 5.54
C THR A 29 -5.60 -7.95 6.68
N SER A 30 -6.72 -7.85 7.39
CA SER A 30 -6.82 -7.04 8.62
C SER A 30 -5.84 -7.50 9.72
N ASN A 31 -5.41 -8.76 9.72
CA ASN A 31 -4.41 -9.26 10.66
C ASN A 31 -3.02 -8.69 10.34
N GLU A 32 -2.61 -8.76 9.08
CA GLU A 32 -1.33 -8.21 8.61
C GLU A 32 -1.24 -6.70 8.83
N ILE A 33 -2.34 -5.96 8.66
CA ILE A 33 -2.40 -4.53 9.00
C ILE A 33 -2.12 -4.32 10.51
N ARG A 34 -2.73 -5.12 11.38
CA ARG A 34 -2.50 -5.01 12.83
C ARG A 34 -1.07 -5.35 13.20
N ASP A 35 -0.50 -6.38 12.57
CA ASP A 35 0.87 -6.81 12.85
C ASP A 35 1.88 -5.78 12.34
N LEU A 36 1.67 -5.22 11.14
CA LEU A 36 2.41 -4.08 10.61
C LEU A 36 2.45 -2.89 11.58
N VAL A 37 1.28 -2.50 12.12
CA VAL A 37 1.18 -1.37 13.06
C VAL A 37 1.97 -1.64 14.34
N LYS A 38 1.85 -2.86 14.89
CA LYS A 38 2.55 -3.27 16.11
C LYS A 38 4.07 -3.29 15.90
N GLU A 39 4.53 -3.95 14.84
CA GLU A 39 5.94 -4.12 14.53
C GLU A 39 6.63 -2.77 14.27
N THR A 40 5.99 -1.93 13.46
CA THR A 40 6.60 -0.66 13.04
C THR A 40 6.37 0.47 14.02
N LYS A 41 5.51 0.29 15.04
CA LYS A 41 5.05 1.34 15.96
C LYS A 41 4.63 2.61 15.20
N SER A 42 3.92 2.42 14.08
CA SER A 42 3.46 3.49 13.19
C SER A 42 2.27 4.23 13.79
N LYS A 43 2.19 5.54 13.58
CA LYS A 43 1.00 6.34 13.93
C LYS A 43 -0.05 6.32 12.82
N GLY A 44 0.38 6.04 11.59
CA GLY A 44 -0.48 5.75 10.46
C GLY A 44 0.21 4.82 9.46
N LEU A 45 -0.51 4.51 8.41
CA LEU A 45 -0.07 3.64 7.33
C LEU A 45 -0.01 4.43 6.04
N ARG A 46 0.85 3.99 5.13
CA ARG A 46 0.81 4.38 3.74
C ARG A 46 0.31 3.22 2.92
N TRP A 47 -0.42 3.56 1.87
CA TRP A 47 -0.87 2.57 0.91
C TRP A 47 -0.57 3.04 -0.51
N LEU A 48 -0.47 2.06 -1.39
CA LEU A 48 -0.24 2.23 -2.81
C LEU A 48 -1.09 1.23 -3.59
N VAL A 49 -1.72 1.67 -4.67
CA VAL A 49 -2.37 0.81 -5.65
C VAL A 49 -1.54 0.85 -6.92
N ASP A 50 -1.09 -0.31 -7.37
CA ASP A 50 -0.53 -0.46 -8.71
C ASP A 50 -1.67 -0.57 -9.72
N ILE A 51 -1.72 0.34 -10.68
CA ILE A 51 -2.87 0.48 -11.57
C ILE A 51 -2.87 -0.61 -12.65
N LYS A 52 -1.71 -1.16 -13.00
CA LYS A 52 -1.57 -2.21 -14.02
C LYS A 52 -2.01 -3.55 -13.46
N THR A 53 -1.49 -3.91 -12.29
CA THR A 53 -1.73 -5.19 -11.63
C THR A 53 -2.99 -5.19 -10.75
N LYS A 54 -3.47 -3.99 -10.37
CA LYS A 54 -4.57 -3.80 -9.42
C LYS A 54 -4.26 -4.34 -8.02
N ASP A 55 -2.98 -4.45 -7.68
CA ASP A 55 -2.52 -4.85 -6.36
C ASP A 55 -2.46 -3.66 -5.41
N VAL A 56 -2.80 -3.91 -4.14
CA VAL A 56 -2.70 -2.94 -3.05
C VAL A 56 -1.47 -3.27 -2.23
N TYR A 57 -0.68 -2.27 -1.88
CA TYR A 57 0.47 -2.41 -1.00
C TYR A 57 0.26 -1.52 0.21
N VAL A 58 0.54 -2.02 1.41
CA VAL A 58 0.43 -1.27 2.66
C VAL A 58 1.71 -1.41 3.45
N PHE A 59 2.17 -0.29 4.00
CA PHE A 59 3.45 -0.19 4.68
C PHE A 59 3.45 0.96 5.68
N SER A 60 4.49 1.03 6.51
CA SER A 60 4.64 2.07 7.54
C SER A 60 4.67 3.48 6.94
N ASP A 61 4.07 4.44 7.66
CA ASP A 61 4.18 5.88 7.37
C ASP A 61 5.62 6.42 7.32
N LYS A 62 6.58 5.67 7.86
CA LYS A 62 8.01 5.98 7.86
C LYS A 62 8.70 5.79 6.51
N ILE A 63 8.09 5.07 5.56
CA ILE A 63 8.66 4.83 4.22
C ILE A 63 7.94 5.72 3.21
N MET A 64 8.67 6.47 2.37
CA MET A 64 8.02 7.23 1.29
C MET A 64 7.45 6.32 0.21
N HIS A 65 6.31 6.67 -0.37
CA HIS A 65 5.64 5.85 -1.40
C HIS A 65 6.52 5.57 -2.62
N TYR A 66 7.26 6.57 -3.08
CA TYR A 66 8.20 6.41 -4.19
C TYR A 66 9.28 5.38 -3.87
N ILE A 67 9.84 5.43 -2.66
CA ILE A 67 10.88 4.49 -2.22
C ILE A 67 10.34 3.07 -2.18
N ALA A 68 9.14 2.87 -1.62
CA ALA A 68 8.50 1.56 -1.59
C ALA A 68 8.24 1.04 -3.00
N TRP A 69 7.65 1.84 -3.88
CA TRP A 69 7.33 1.45 -5.25
C TRP A 69 8.58 1.14 -6.08
N SER A 70 9.60 1.99 -6.01
CA SER A 70 10.84 1.83 -6.77
C SER A 70 11.59 0.56 -6.40
N LYS A 71 11.58 0.17 -5.13
CA LYS A 71 12.17 -1.10 -4.69
C LYS A 71 11.36 -2.31 -5.17
N MET A 72 10.03 -2.31 -5.00
CA MET A 72 9.16 -3.40 -5.48
C MET A 72 9.31 -3.67 -6.98
N ASN A 73 9.49 -2.61 -7.76
CA ASN A 73 9.49 -2.69 -9.22
C ASN A 73 10.89 -2.67 -9.81
N ASN A 74 11.94 -2.46 -9.00
CA ASN A 74 13.31 -2.21 -9.46
C ASN A 74 13.39 -1.07 -10.50
N ILE A 75 12.60 -0.01 -10.31
CA ILE A 75 12.52 1.15 -11.22
C ILE A 75 12.73 2.45 -10.43
N ASN A 76 13.78 3.19 -10.74
CA ASN A 76 14.10 4.48 -10.11
C ASN A 76 13.71 5.67 -11.01
N ASP A 77 12.45 5.74 -11.46
CA ASP A 77 11.91 6.87 -12.23
C ASP A 77 10.62 7.42 -11.58
N PRO A 78 10.66 8.62 -10.97
CA PRO A 78 9.49 9.27 -10.38
C PRO A 78 8.36 9.58 -11.37
N LYS A 79 8.69 9.76 -12.66
CA LYS A 79 7.69 10.02 -13.71
C LYS A 79 6.88 8.76 -14.00
N VAL A 80 7.50 7.58 -13.98
CA VAL A 80 6.80 6.31 -14.13
C VAL A 80 5.90 6.07 -12.92
N PHE A 81 6.45 6.23 -11.71
CA PHE A 81 5.71 6.09 -10.46
C PHE A 81 4.39 6.87 -10.44
N ASN A 82 4.42 8.15 -10.84
CA ASN A 82 3.23 9.00 -10.87
C ASN A 82 2.20 8.61 -11.94
N LYS A 83 2.59 7.84 -12.96
CA LYS A 83 1.69 7.37 -14.03
C LYS A 83 1.03 6.03 -13.72
N VAL A 84 1.67 5.20 -12.89
CA VAL A 84 1.27 3.80 -12.71
C VAL A 84 0.79 3.47 -11.30
N SER A 85 0.80 4.44 -10.39
CA SER A 85 0.40 4.23 -9.01
C SER A 85 -0.57 5.29 -8.49
N ILE A 86 -1.45 4.87 -7.59
CA ILE A 86 -2.27 5.74 -6.75
C ILE A 86 -1.86 5.49 -5.32
N ARG A 87 -1.87 6.52 -4.47
CA ARG A 87 -1.27 6.44 -3.14
C ARG A 87 -1.98 7.32 -2.14
N GLY A 88 -1.80 7.00 -0.86
CA GLY A 88 -2.32 7.83 0.22
C GLY A 88 -1.86 7.39 1.59
N HIS A 89 -2.52 7.97 2.59
CA HIS A 89 -2.34 7.63 3.99
C HIS A 89 -3.63 7.00 4.55
N ALA A 90 -3.46 6.18 5.57
CA ALA A 90 -4.54 5.60 6.35
C ALA A 90 -4.18 5.67 7.84
N ASP A 91 -5.18 5.60 8.71
CA ASP A 91 -4.97 5.41 10.14
C ASP A 91 -4.40 4.01 10.45
N ASN A 92 -4.09 3.75 11.71
CA ASN A 92 -3.59 2.46 12.19
C ASN A 92 -4.61 1.30 12.10
N ARG A 93 -5.81 1.54 11.57
CA ARG A 93 -6.83 0.53 11.27
C ARG A 93 -7.07 0.38 9.76
N GLY A 94 -6.26 1.03 8.93
CA GLY A 94 -6.43 1.00 7.47
C GLY A 94 -7.51 1.94 6.95
N LYS A 95 -7.99 2.90 7.75
CA LYS A 95 -9.04 3.85 7.32
C LYS A 95 -8.44 5.11 6.71
N ILE A 96 -8.84 5.44 5.49
CA ILE A 96 -8.52 6.69 4.80
C ILE A 96 -9.47 7.77 5.32
N LYS A 97 -8.95 8.87 5.86
CA LYS A 97 -9.81 10.02 6.19
C LYS A 97 -10.29 10.69 4.91
N LYS A 98 -11.58 10.99 4.85
CA LYS A 98 -12.18 11.82 3.80
C LYS A 98 -11.48 13.19 3.79
N GLY A 99 -10.79 13.52 2.70
CA GLY A 99 -10.03 14.76 2.55
C GLY A 99 -8.50 14.65 2.70
N ASP A 100 -7.96 13.55 3.27
CA ASP A 100 -6.51 13.26 3.26
C ASP A 100 -6.03 12.76 1.89
N GLY A 101 -6.98 12.50 0.99
CA GLY A 101 -6.72 12.36 -0.41
C GLY A 101 -6.47 13.72 -1.04
N GLU A 102 -5.20 14.14 -1.11
CA GLU A 102 -4.76 15.20 -2.03
C GLU A 102 -5.42 15.00 -3.39
N ASP A 103 -6.45 15.80 -3.67
CA ASP A 103 -7.25 15.84 -4.90
C ASP A 103 -6.99 14.67 -5.87
N TRP A 104 -7.54 13.49 -5.53
CA TRP A 104 -7.22 12.25 -6.27
C TRP A 104 -7.50 12.42 -7.77
N ASN A 105 -8.50 13.23 -8.11
CA ASN A 105 -8.85 13.59 -9.47
C ASN A 105 -7.71 14.26 -10.26
N LYS A 106 -6.79 14.98 -9.59
CA LYS A 106 -5.61 15.60 -10.22
C LYS A 106 -4.47 14.63 -10.46
N ARG A 107 -4.43 13.49 -9.76
CA ARG A 107 -3.31 12.54 -9.78
C ARG A 107 -3.68 11.17 -10.33
N MET A 108 -4.97 10.90 -10.54
CA MET A 108 -5.45 9.69 -11.20
C MET A 108 -5.04 9.68 -12.67
N PRO A 109 -4.49 8.56 -13.16
CA PRO A 109 -4.36 8.38 -14.59
C PRO A 109 -5.71 8.42 -15.28
N LYS A 110 -5.71 8.91 -16.53
CA LYS A 110 -6.92 9.03 -17.34
C LYS A 110 -7.68 7.69 -17.36
N GLY A 111 -8.98 7.76 -17.08
CA GLY A 111 -9.88 6.60 -17.11
C GLY A 111 -9.96 5.80 -15.82
N ILE A 112 -9.28 6.20 -14.75
CA ILE A 112 -9.44 5.59 -13.42
C ILE A 112 -10.29 6.51 -12.54
N THR A 113 -11.36 5.97 -11.96
CA THR A 113 -12.27 6.69 -11.07
C THR A 113 -11.95 6.44 -9.59
N GLU A 114 -12.31 7.38 -8.71
CA GLU A 114 -12.24 7.18 -7.25
C GLU A 114 -12.94 5.89 -6.79
N LYS A 115 -14.13 5.61 -7.36
CA LYS A 115 -14.89 4.40 -7.07
C LYS A 115 -14.10 3.12 -7.38
N GLU A 116 -13.36 3.10 -8.48
CA GLU A 116 -12.50 1.96 -8.83
C GLU A 116 -11.30 1.83 -7.89
N VAL A 117 -10.66 2.95 -7.53
CA VAL A 117 -9.57 2.94 -6.56
C VAL A 117 -10.04 2.39 -5.22
N LEU A 118 -11.20 2.83 -4.74
CA LEU A 118 -11.77 2.34 -3.50
C LEU A 118 -12.15 0.86 -3.59
N LYS A 119 -12.67 0.41 -4.73
CA LYS A 119 -12.94 -1.01 -4.97
C LYS A 119 -11.66 -1.85 -4.91
N ILE A 120 -10.55 -1.33 -5.43
CA ILE A 120 -9.25 -1.99 -5.39
C ILE A 120 -8.69 -1.94 -3.97
N ALA A 121 -8.68 -0.77 -3.31
CA ALA A 121 -8.17 -0.57 -1.95
C ALA A 121 -8.85 -1.48 -0.93
N LYS A 122 -10.16 -1.75 -1.09
CA LYS A 122 -10.89 -2.72 -0.27
C LYS A 122 -10.30 -4.14 -0.32
N LYS A 123 -9.62 -4.53 -1.41
CA LYS A 123 -8.90 -5.82 -1.47
C LYS A 123 -7.75 -5.90 -0.48
N GLY A 124 -7.12 -4.76 -0.17
CA GLY A 124 -6.06 -4.65 0.83
C GLY A 124 -6.55 -4.17 2.20
N ASN A 125 -7.83 -4.38 2.53
CA ASN A 125 -8.46 -3.93 3.77
C ASN A 125 -8.27 -2.43 4.08
N ILE A 126 -8.12 -1.61 3.03
CA ILE A 126 -8.12 -0.16 3.14
C ILE A 126 -9.54 0.34 2.86
N THR A 127 -10.14 1.05 3.82
CA THR A 127 -11.51 1.55 3.72
C THR A 127 -11.57 3.07 3.87
N LEU A 128 -12.65 3.69 3.39
CA LEU A 128 -13.02 5.05 3.80
C LEU A 128 -13.62 5.06 5.22
#